data_AF-A0A7K9V238-F1
#
_entry.id   AF-A0A7K9V238-F1
#
_cell.length_a   1.000
_cell.length_b   1.000
_cell.length_c   1.000
_cell.angle_alpha   90.00
_cell.angle_beta   90.00
_cell.angle_gamma   90.00
#
_symmetry.space_group_name_H-M   'P 1'
#
loop_
_entity.id
_entity.type
_entity.pdbx_description
1 polymer ?
#
loop_
_entity_poly.entity_id
_entity_poly.type
_entity_poly.pdbx_seq_one_letter_code
_entity_poly.pdbx_strand_id
1 'polypeptide(L)'
;LLARGWEEEAEIATVTPKVVRALRSPLTSLPQTENRTTANKNGIYRFEQASKCKAIQDNILSSSIKKKRYSEDYYLHIVKKLQNCTWIRRPEESAKFRSELASCCDAVHNFIASQNNTPLGSNMSYEVDSKKTILITEDIFRMLPVSSPLSAYPFKNCAVVGNGGILKNSSCGAEIDRSDFVFRCNLPPTTGSISKDVGNKTNLVTVNPSIIAQKYNKLNEKKTEFVENIAVYGDAFLLLPAFSFRSNTATSFKVYHTLQEFKATQRAIFFHPTYLKSLAQFWRTKGVKAYRLSSGFMITSAAVELCENVKLYGFWPFSKSTEKMPISHHYYDNQLPKPGFHAMPKEYNQILQLHGKGILNLQFGKCESD
;
A
#
# COMPACT_ATOMS: atom_id res chain seq x y z
N LEU A 1 24.87 49.18 -21.77
CA LEU A 1 25.72 50.39 -21.95
C LEU A 1 25.31 51.35 -20.85
N LEU A 2 26.09 51.83 -19.88
CA LEU A 2 27.49 51.80 -19.42
C LEU A 2 27.37 52.22 -17.92
N ALA A 3 27.84 51.51 -16.90
CA ALA A 3 29.21 51.34 -16.42
C ALA A 3 29.98 52.63 -16.04
N ARG A 4 30.58 52.58 -14.82
CA ARG A 4 31.61 53.44 -14.16
C ARG A 4 31.06 54.56 -13.27
N GLY A 5 31.45 54.76 -11.99
CA GLY A 5 32.54 54.22 -11.16
C GLY A 5 33.50 55.33 -10.70
N TRP A 6 33.94 55.26 -9.42
CA TRP A 6 35.07 55.90 -8.68
C TRP A 6 34.58 56.55 -7.35
N GLU A 7 34.83 55.98 -6.15
CA GLU A 7 36.06 56.03 -5.27
C GLU A 7 36.38 57.47 -4.83
N GLU A 8 36.56 57.84 -3.55
CA GLU A 8 37.31 57.34 -2.38
C GLU A 8 36.63 57.93 -1.09
N GLU A 9 36.80 57.51 0.16
CA GLU A 9 38.03 57.37 0.96
C GLU A 9 37.72 56.72 2.33
N ALA A 10 38.72 56.09 2.96
CA ALA A 10 38.62 55.29 4.17
C ALA A 10 39.07 56.04 5.44
N GLU A 11 38.51 55.66 6.60
CA GLU A 11 39.14 55.93 7.91
C GLU A 11 39.29 54.66 8.75
N ILE A 12 40.49 54.54 9.32
CA ILE A 12 41.07 53.41 10.03
C ILE A 12 40.92 53.66 11.54
N ALA A 13 40.48 52.67 12.31
CA ALA A 13 40.63 52.67 13.76
C ALA A 13 41.39 51.41 14.22
N THR A 14 42.67 51.65 14.55
CA THR A 14 43.62 50.74 15.19
C THR A 14 43.29 50.59 16.68
N VAL A 15 43.23 49.35 17.17
CA VAL A 15 43.15 49.03 18.61
C VAL A 15 44.45 48.35 19.03
N THR A 16 45.24 49.03 19.86
CA THR A 16 46.42 48.49 20.57
C THR A 16 46.05 48.00 21.98
N PRO A 17 46.85 47.08 22.56
CA PRO A 17 46.39 46.11 23.56
C PRO A 17 46.53 46.60 25.00
N LYS A 18 45.53 46.32 25.85
CA LYS A 18 45.66 46.44 27.32
C LYS A 18 45.95 45.08 27.95
N VAL A 19 47.16 45.01 28.52
CA VAL A 19 47.63 43.97 29.44
C VAL A 19 46.71 43.90 30.66
N VAL A 20 46.07 42.75 30.88
CA VAL A 20 45.31 42.46 32.11
C VAL A 20 46.20 41.64 33.06
N ARG A 21 46.37 42.20 34.24
CA ARG A 21 47.12 41.68 35.39
C ARG A 21 46.36 40.48 36.00
N ALA A 22 47.11 39.44 36.35
CA ALA A 22 46.61 38.19 36.90
C ALA A 22 45.79 38.37 38.18
N LEU A 23 44.59 37.77 38.21
CA LEU A 23 43.83 37.45 39.41
C LEU A 23 43.60 35.92 39.41
N ARG A 24 43.95 35.30 40.53
CA ARG A 24 43.92 33.85 40.77
C ARG A 24 42.53 33.28 40.53
N SER A 25 42.46 32.21 39.73
CA SER A 25 41.29 31.37 39.52
C SER A 25 40.94 30.56 40.78
N PRO A 26 39.65 30.44 41.16
CA PRO A 26 39.19 29.36 42.01
C PRO A 26 39.17 28.05 41.20
N LEU A 27 39.48 26.92 41.84
CA LEU A 27 39.37 25.60 41.23
C LEU A 27 37.96 25.37 40.68
N THR A 28 37.82 25.38 39.35
CA THR A 28 36.67 24.78 38.67
C THR A 28 36.92 23.29 38.50
N SER A 29 36.07 22.50 39.13
CA SER A 29 35.95 21.05 39.00
C SER A 29 35.93 20.62 37.53
N LEU A 30 36.70 19.56 37.24
CA LEU A 30 36.62 18.78 36.00
C LEU A 30 35.16 18.49 35.62
N PRO A 31 34.80 18.46 34.32
CA PRO A 31 33.52 17.95 33.89
C PRO A 31 33.38 16.52 34.40
N GLN A 32 32.33 16.26 35.18
CA GLN A 32 31.91 14.91 35.50
C GLN A 32 31.78 14.15 34.18
N THR A 33 32.51 13.05 34.08
CA THR A 33 32.34 12.05 33.03
C THR A 33 30.89 11.57 33.05
N GLU A 34 30.04 12.15 32.21
CA GLU A 34 28.76 11.54 31.88
C GLU A 34 29.05 10.17 31.25
N ASN A 35 28.62 9.16 31.99
CA ASN A 35 28.71 7.73 31.77
C ASN A 35 28.91 7.28 30.32
N ARG A 36 30.19 7.15 29.91
CA ARG A 36 30.60 6.38 28.72
C ARG A 36 30.05 4.95 28.72
N THR A 37 29.74 4.41 29.91
CA THR A 37 29.15 3.09 30.17
C THR A 37 27.65 3.00 29.85
N THR A 38 26.83 4.06 30.04
CA THR A 38 25.39 4.01 29.69
C THR A 38 25.17 4.21 28.20
N ALA A 39 25.95 5.07 27.55
CA ALA A 39 25.97 5.21 26.09
C ALA A 39 26.43 3.90 25.41
N ASN A 40 27.46 3.23 25.96
CA ASN A 40 27.95 1.95 25.44
C ASN A 40 26.95 0.81 25.69
N LYS A 41 26.27 0.75 26.85
CA LYS A 41 25.20 -0.23 27.13
C LYS A 41 23.98 -0.04 26.22
N ASN A 42 23.58 1.20 25.96
CA ASN A 42 22.51 1.51 25.01
C ASN A 42 22.89 1.16 23.56
N GLY A 43 24.15 1.37 23.18
CA GLY A 43 24.71 0.96 21.89
C GLY A 43 24.74 -0.56 21.71
N ILE A 44 25.21 -1.30 22.72
CA ILE A 44 25.25 -2.77 22.74
C ILE A 44 23.81 -3.35 22.69
N TYR A 45 22.89 -2.81 23.49
CA TYR A 45 21.49 -3.25 23.50
C TYR A 45 20.81 -3.02 22.14
N ARG A 46 21.01 -1.85 21.51
CA ARG A 46 20.50 -1.57 20.16
C ARG A 46 21.10 -2.50 19.10
N PHE A 47 22.41 -2.78 19.20
CA PHE A 47 23.09 -3.70 18.28
C PHE A 47 22.59 -5.15 18.44
N GLU A 48 22.42 -5.63 19.67
CA GLU A 48 21.84 -6.95 19.94
C GLU A 48 20.39 -7.06 19.45
N GLN A 49 19.59 -6.00 19.63
CA GLN A 49 18.22 -5.96 19.14
C GLN A 49 18.16 -5.96 17.61
N ALA A 50 19.02 -5.18 16.94
CA ALA A 50 19.14 -5.18 15.48
C ALA A 50 19.60 -6.55 14.94
N SER A 51 20.56 -7.20 15.60
CA SER A 51 21.03 -8.55 15.26
C SER A 51 19.92 -9.60 15.41
N LYS A 52 19.16 -9.54 16.51
CA LYS A 52 17.97 -10.40 16.74
C LYS A 52 16.91 -10.19 15.66
N CYS A 53 16.63 -8.93 15.29
CA CYS A 53 15.67 -8.60 14.25
C CYS A 53 16.08 -9.11 12.86
N LYS A 54 17.37 -8.99 12.52
CA LYS A 54 17.92 -9.57 11.28
C LYS A 54 17.77 -11.11 11.27
N ALA A 55 18.11 -11.78 12.38
CA ALA A 55 17.93 -13.23 12.49
C ALA A 55 16.46 -13.67 12.41
N ILE A 56 15.51 -12.88 12.94
CA ILE A 56 14.07 -13.14 12.78
C ILE A 56 13.66 -13.03 11.31
N GLN A 57 14.11 -11.97 10.62
CA GLN A 57 13.85 -11.76 9.20
C GLN A 57 14.41 -12.91 8.34
N ASP A 58 15.66 -13.31 8.58
CA ASP A 58 16.31 -14.41 7.86
C ASP A 58 15.63 -15.77 8.13
N ASN A 59 15.11 -15.99 9.35
CA ASN A 59 14.33 -17.18 9.69
C ASN A 59 12.95 -17.22 9.01
N ILE A 60 12.26 -16.08 8.88
CA ILE A 60 11.00 -16.00 8.12
C ILE A 60 11.26 -16.39 6.67
N LEU A 61 12.32 -15.82 6.07
CA LEU A 61 12.74 -16.10 4.70
C LEU A 61 13.07 -17.58 4.47
N SER A 62 13.83 -18.20 5.38
CA SER A 62 14.25 -19.61 5.24
C SER A 62 13.15 -20.63 5.57
N SER A 63 12.29 -20.32 6.54
CA SER A 63 11.22 -21.22 6.99
C SER A 63 10.14 -21.40 5.93
N SER A 64 9.80 -20.36 5.16
CA SER A 64 8.78 -20.37 4.10
C SER A 64 9.05 -21.38 2.98
N ILE A 65 10.29 -21.86 2.85
CA ILE A 65 10.70 -22.86 1.86
C ILE A 65 10.30 -24.28 2.32
N LYS A 66 10.11 -24.49 3.64
CA LYS A 66 10.07 -25.84 4.25
C LYS A 66 8.68 -26.36 4.63
N LYS A 67 7.63 -25.53 4.76
CA LYS A 67 6.29 -26.00 5.20
C LYS A 67 5.15 -25.62 4.24
N LYS A 68 4.23 -26.57 3.99
CA LYS A 68 3.05 -26.41 3.11
C LYS A 68 1.95 -25.51 3.70
N ARG A 69 1.82 -25.44 5.04
CA ARG A 69 0.82 -24.65 5.77
C ARG A 69 1.34 -24.28 7.16
N TYR A 70 1.03 -23.07 7.59
CA TYR A 70 1.28 -22.58 8.94
C TYR A 70 -0.03 -22.35 9.68
N SER A 71 -0.03 -22.56 11.00
CA SER A 71 -1.15 -22.22 11.88
C SER A 71 -1.26 -20.70 12.05
N GLU A 72 -2.43 -20.22 12.48
CA GLU A 72 -2.60 -18.82 12.88
C GLU A 72 -1.58 -18.43 13.96
N ASP A 73 -1.44 -19.24 15.01
CA ASP A 73 -0.50 -19.00 16.12
C ASP A 73 0.96 -18.81 15.68
N TYR A 74 1.37 -19.50 14.60
CA TYR A 74 2.71 -19.31 14.04
C TYR A 74 2.90 -17.89 13.50
N TYR A 75 1.92 -17.36 12.78
CA TYR A 75 1.98 -15.99 12.27
C TYR A 75 1.92 -14.98 13.41
N LEU A 76 1.04 -15.18 14.39
CA LEU A 76 0.95 -14.30 15.56
C LEU A 76 2.29 -14.21 16.31
N HIS A 77 2.97 -15.35 16.50
CA HIS A 77 4.29 -15.39 17.13
C HIS A 77 5.35 -14.62 16.33
N ILE A 78 5.35 -14.75 15.01
CA ILE A 78 6.27 -14.02 14.13
C ILE A 78 6.01 -12.52 14.18
N VAL A 79 4.75 -12.11 14.02
CA VAL A 79 4.37 -10.69 14.04
C VAL A 79 4.73 -10.06 15.37
N LYS A 80 4.45 -10.74 16.49
CA LYS A 80 4.81 -10.26 17.82
C LYS A 80 6.32 -9.99 17.98
N LYS A 81 7.16 -10.79 17.32
CA LYS A 81 8.60 -10.56 17.29
C LYS A 81 8.97 -9.37 16.40
N LEU A 82 8.34 -9.25 15.23
CA LEU A 82 8.59 -8.16 14.28
C LEU A 82 8.12 -6.79 14.79
N GLN A 83 7.06 -6.74 15.60
CA GLN A 83 6.59 -5.50 16.23
C GLN A 83 7.66 -4.82 17.11
N ASN A 84 8.62 -5.59 17.64
CA ASN A 84 9.74 -5.08 18.43
C ASN A 84 10.95 -4.66 17.57
N CYS A 85 10.82 -4.72 16.25
CA CYS A 85 11.87 -4.39 15.30
C CYS A 85 11.58 -3.08 14.60
N THR A 86 12.57 -2.19 14.55
CA THR A 86 12.52 -1.02 13.67
C THR A 86 12.59 -1.50 12.22
N TRP A 87 11.54 -1.19 11.45
CA TRP A 87 11.55 -1.47 10.02
C TRP A 87 12.51 -0.51 9.31
N ILE A 88 13.33 -1.04 8.40
CA ILE A 88 14.31 -0.28 7.63
C ILE A 88 14.10 -0.57 6.15
N ARG A 89 13.91 0.49 5.36
CA ARG A 89 13.81 0.39 3.90
C ARG A 89 15.14 -0.08 3.31
N ARG A 90 15.08 -1.01 2.35
CA ARG A 90 16.24 -1.45 1.57
C ARG A 90 16.02 -1.11 0.10
N PRO A 91 16.55 0.03 -0.39
CA PRO A 91 16.28 0.53 -1.73
C PRO A 91 16.70 -0.46 -2.83
N GLU A 92 17.83 -1.14 -2.68
CA GLU A 92 18.33 -2.11 -3.66
C GLU A 92 17.41 -3.33 -3.80
N GLU A 93 16.98 -3.92 -2.68
CA GLU A 93 16.00 -5.00 -2.67
C GLU A 93 14.65 -4.57 -3.26
N SER A 94 14.25 -3.32 -2.96
CA SER A 94 13.03 -2.73 -3.50
C SER A 94 13.10 -2.57 -5.02
N ALA A 95 14.21 -2.03 -5.54
CA ALA A 95 14.43 -1.85 -6.96
C ALA A 95 14.52 -3.19 -7.70
N LYS A 96 15.24 -4.17 -7.13
CA LYS A 96 15.34 -5.53 -7.69
C LYS A 96 13.96 -6.18 -7.78
N PHE A 97 13.18 -6.16 -6.70
CA PHE A 97 11.87 -6.78 -6.69
C PHE A 97 10.87 -6.05 -7.60
N ARG A 98 10.95 -4.71 -7.67
CA ARG A 98 10.20 -3.93 -8.65
C ARG A 98 10.54 -4.36 -10.08
N SER A 99 11.81 -4.58 -10.39
CA SER A 99 12.23 -5.07 -11.71
C SER A 99 11.70 -6.48 -12.00
N GLU A 100 11.61 -7.38 -11.01
CA GLU A 100 10.98 -8.70 -11.17
C GLU A 100 9.49 -8.56 -11.55
N LEU A 101 8.76 -7.66 -10.88
CA LEU A 101 7.35 -7.42 -11.17
C LEU A 101 7.14 -6.73 -12.53
N ALA A 102 7.96 -5.72 -12.84
CA ALA A 102 7.93 -5.05 -14.13
C ALA A 102 8.22 -6.03 -15.29
N SER A 103 9.13 -6.98 -15.10
CA SER A 103 9.42 -8.00 -16.10
C SER A 103 8.31 -9.04 -16.26
N CYS A 104 7.56 -9.37 -15.20
CA CYS A 104 6.49 -10.36 -15.31
C CYS A 104 5.19 -9.77 -15.85
N CYS A 105 4.88 -8.56 -15.42
CA CYS A 105 3.51 -8.10 -15.30
C CYS A 105 3.36 -6.68 -15.83
N ASP A 106 4.31 -5.79 -15.50
CA ASP A 106 4.38 -4.41 -15.98
C ASP A 106 3.12 -3.60 -15.64
N ALA A 107 2.93 -3.28 -14.36
CA ALA A 107 1.77 -2.50 -13.91
C ALA A 107 1.68 -1.12 -14.59
N VAL A 108 2.81 -0.52 -14.96
CA VAL A 108 2.83 0.82 -15.60
C VAL A 108 1.98 0.80 -16.88
N HIS A 109 2.14 -0.23 -17.70
CA HIS A 109 1.44 -0.32 -18.98
C HIS A 109 0.23 -1.25 -18.96
N ASN A 110 0.24 -2.26 -18.11
CA ASN A 110 -0.76 -3.34 -18.14
C ASN A 110 -1.64 -3.40 -16.89
N PHE A 111 -1.48 -2.57 -15.85
CA PHE A 111 -2.38 -2.66 -14.69
C PHE A 111 -3.84 -2.37 -15.05
N ILE A 112 -4.04 -1.36 -15.90
CA ILE A 112 -5.35 -0.83 -16.28
C ILE A 112 -5.56 -1.08 -17.79
N ALA A 113 -6.72 -1.61 -18.16
CA ALA A 113 -7.12 -1.69 -19.55
C ALA A 113 -7.30 -0.27 -20.11
N SER A 114 -6.61 0.02 -21.21
CA SER A 114 -6.59 1.31 -21.88
C SER A 114 -6.64 1.09 -23.39
N GLN A 115 -7.01 2.13 -24.14
CA GLN A 115 -7.03 2.06 -25.60
C GLN A 115 -5.65 1.67 -26.17
N ASN A 116 -4.57 2.14 -25.54
CA ASN A 116 -3.20 1.81 -25.93
C ASN A 116 -2.83 0.32 -25.79
N ASN A 117 -3.40 -0.40 -24.82
CA ASN A 117 -3.08 -1.81 -24.58
C ASN A 117 -4.22 -2.76 -24.93
N THR A 118 -5.37 -2.24 -25.38
CA THR A 118 -6.58 -2.99 -25.69
C THR A 118 -7.10 -2.54 -27.07
N PRO A 119 -6.51 -3.04 -28.18
CA PRO A 119 -6.86 -2.57 -29.51
C PRO A 119 -8.31 -2.83 -29.90
N LEU A 120 -8.94 -1.88 -30.60
CA LEU A 120 -10.27 -2.03 -31.20
C LEU A 120 -10.31 -3.24 -32.14
N GLY A 121 -11.37 -4.05 -32.05
CA GLY A 121 -11.55 -5.27 -32.86
C GLY A 121 -10.74 -6.48 -32.37
N SER A 122 -9.92 -6.34 -31.32
CA SER A 122 -9.18 -7.47 -30.76
C SER A 122 -10.09 -8.38 -29.91
N ASN A 123 -9.72 -9.66 -29.80
CA ASN A 123 -10.35 -10.60 -28.87
C ASN A 123 -9.51 -10.71 -27.59
N MET A 124 -10.04 -10.18 -26.48
CA MET A 124 -9.39 -10.23 -25.17
C MET A 124 -9.85 -11.45 -24.39
N SER A 125 -8.91 -12.21 -23.81
CA SER A 125 -9.23 -13.36 -22.96
C SER A 125 -9.46 -12.94 -21.51
N TYR A 126 -10.45 -13.54 -20.85
CA TYR A 126 -10.74 -13.26 -19.44
C TYR A 126 -9.62 -13.80 -18.51
N GLU A 127 -9.35 -13.13 -17.38
CA GLU A 127 -8.35 -13.54 -16.38
C GLU A 127 -8.52 -15.00 -15.95
N VAL A 128 -9.70 -15.34 -15.42
CA VAL A 128 -9.98 -16.63 -14.77
C VAL A 128 -10.70 -17.57 -15.73
N ASP A 129 -11.67 -17.05 -16.48
CA ASP A 129 -12.37 -17.79 -17.55
C ASP A 129 -11.51 -17.82 -18.83
N SER A 130 -10.27 -18.30 -18.77
CA SER A 130 -9.26 -18.12 -19.83
C SER A 130 -9.63 -18.68 -21.20
N LYS A 131 -10.57 -19.64 -21.27
CA LYS A 131 -11.13 -20.20 -22.52
C LYS A 131 -12.17 -19.30 -23.19
N LYS A 132 -12.68 -18.28 -22.49
CA LYS A 132 -13.66 -17.33 -23.01
C LYS A 132 -12.93 -16.05 -23.42
N THR A 133 -13.44 -15.41 -24.46
CA THR A 133 -12.97 -14.12 -24.95
C THR A 133 -14.11 -13.11 -24.99
N ILE A 134 -13.75 -11.83 -25.11
CA ILE A 134 -14.63 -10.73 -25.44
C ILE A 134 -14.03 -9.95 -26.60
N LEU A 135 -14.85 -9.69 -27.62
CA LEU A 135 -14.48 -8.80 -28.72
C LEU A 135 -14.52 -7.35 -28.20
N ILE A 136 -13.44 -6.62 -28.38
CA ILE A 136 -13.37 -5.19 -28.06
C ILE A 136 -14.09 -4.42 -29.16
N THR A 137 -15.37 -4.13 -28.92
CA THR A 137 -16.20 -3.29 -29.80
C THR A 137 -15.90 -1.80 -29.58
N GLU A 138 -16.40 -0.96 -30.48
CA GLU A 138 -16.29 0.51 -30.36
C GLU A 138 -16.84 1.01 -29.02
N ASP A 139 -17.99 0.48 -28.58
CA ASP A 139 -18.60 0.86 -27.30
C ASP A 139 -17.70 0.52 -26.11
N ILE A 140 -17.09 -0.67 -26.11
CA ILE A 140 -16.17 -1.09 -25.04
C ILE A 140 -14.91 -0.23 -25.09
N PHE A 141 -14.34 -0.03 -26.27
CA PHE A 141 -13.12 0.75 -26.48
C PHE A 141 -13.26 2.18 -25.96
N ARG A 142 -14.43 2.82 -26.17
CA ARG A 142 -14.75 4.16 -25.65
C ARG A 142 -14.89 4.23 -24.14
N MET A 143 -15.16 3.12 -23.45
CA MET A 143 -15.16 3.08 -21.97
C MET A 143 -13.75 3.04 -21.39
N LEU A 144 -12.73 2.70 -22.19
CA LEU A 144 -11.34 2.62 -21.74
C LEU A 144 -10.68 4.00 -21.82
N PRO A 145 -9.87 4.38 -20.82
CA PRO A 145 -9.04 5.57 -20.93
C PRO A 145 -8.01 5.40 -22.05
N VAL A 146 -7.56 6.51 -22.65
CA VAL A 146 -6.56 6.47 -23.74
C VAL A 146 -5.28 5.75 -23.28
N SER A 147 -4.79 6.12 -22.10
CA SER A 147 -3.64 5.51 -21.43
C SER A 147 -3.93 5.29 -19.95
N SER A 148 -3.02 4.63 -19.23
CA SER A 148 -3.15 4.46 -17.78
C SER A 148 -3.30 5.83 -17.10
N PRO A 149 -4.38 6.07 -16.34
CA PRO A 149 -4.57 7.34 -15.62
C PRO A 149 -3.63 7.48 -14.41
N LEU A 150 -2.80 6.47 -14.15
CA LEU A 150 -1.78 6.48 -13.09
C LEU A 150 -0.40 6.89 -13.67
N SER A 151 -0.39 7.67 -14.74
CA SER A 151 0.80 8.08 -15.51
C SER A 151 1.76 9.01 -14.76
N ALA A 152 1.35 9.58 -13.62
CA ALA A 152 2.22 10.36 -12.72
C ALA A 152 3.22 9.49 -11.90
N TYR A 153 3.51 8.28 -12.37
CA TYR A 153 4.45 7.33 -11.80
C TYR A 153 5.91 7.85 -11.87
N PRO A 154 6.76 7.64 -10.84
CA PRO A 154 6.45 7.02 -9.55
C PRO A 154 5.83 7.98 -8.53
N PHE A 155 4.79 7.50 -7.82
CA PHE A 155 4.31 8.18 -6.62
C PHE A 155 5.33 8.00 -5.50
N LYS A 156 5.63 9.03 -4.70
CA LYS A 156 6.63 8.92 -3.63
C LYS A 156 6.15 8.00 -2.50
N ASN A 157 5.03 8.34 -1.86
CA ASN A 157 4.51 7.61 -0.71
C ASN A 157 3.10 7.09 -0.97
N CYS A 158 2.93 5.77 -0.92
CA CYS A 158 1.64 5.14 -1.11
C CYS A 158 1.19 4.37 0.14
N ALA A 159 -0.07 4.59 0.51
CA ALA A 159 -0.77 3.74 1.46
C ALA A 159 -1.65 2.75 0.71
N VAL A 160 -1.55 1.48 1.08
CA VAL A 160 -2.51 0.45 0.65
C VAL A 160 -3.29 0.00 1.88
N VAL A 161 -4.59 0.27 1.87
CA VAL A 161 -5.48 0.00 3.01
C VAL A 161 -6.33 -1.22 2.70
N GLY A 162 -5.99 -2.33 3.33
CA GLY A 162 -6.82 -3.52 3.42
C GLY A 162 -7.98 -3.32 4.40
N ASN A 163 -8.89 -4.29 4.45
CA ASN A 163 -10.11 -4.15 5.22
C ASN A 163 -10.05 -4.81 6.60
N GLY A 164 -8.92 -5.41 7.00
CA GLY A 164 -8.79 -6.21 8.20
C GLY A 164 -9.19 -5.48 9.49
N GLY A 165 -9.87 -6.18 10.39
CA GLY A 165 -10.35 -5.62 11.67
C GLY A 165 -9.26 -5.11 12.61
N ILE A 166 -7.99 -5.45 12.35
CA ILE A 166 -6.83 -4.91 13.08
C ILE A 166 -6.76 -3.37 13.05
N LEU A 167 -7.43 -2.73 12.09
CA LEU A 167 -7.47 -1.27 12.01
C LEU A 167 -8.36 -0.62 13.07
N LYS A 168 -9.30 -1.34 13.68
CA LYS A 168 -10.15 -0.77 14.74
C LYS A 168 -9.28 -0.26 15.90
N ASN A 169 -9.50 1.00 16.30
CA ASN A 169 -8.74 1.70 17.35
C ASN A 169 -7.23 1.80 17.07
N SER A 170 -6.82 1.77 15.80
CA SER A 170 -5.42 1.90 15.39
C SER A 170 -4.94 3.35 15.36
N SER A 171 -5.86 4.33 15.23
CA SER A 171 -5.54 5.74 15.03
C SER A 171 -4.63 6.02 13.81
N CYS A 172 -4.63 5.14 12.81
CA CYS A 172 -3.78 5.26 11.62
C CYS A 172 -4.29 6.25 10.56
N GLY A 173 -5.47 6.85 10.74
CA GLY A 173 -6.13 7.62 9.69
C GLY A 173 -5.34 8.84 9.24
N ALA A 174 -4.77 9.61 10.17
CA ALA A 174 -3.95 10.78 9.84
C ALA A 174 -2.69 10.39 9.06
N GLU A 175 -2.04 9.28 9.42
CA GLU A 175 -0.86 8.79 8.73
C GLU A 175 -1.19 8.30 7.31
N ILE A 176 -2.31 7.58 7.15
CA ILE A 176 -2.80 7.13 5.84
C ILE A 176 -3.06 8.34 4.93
N ASP A 177 -3.75 9.36 5.43
CA ASP A 177 -4.17 10.52 4.64
C ASP A 177 -2.99 11.42 4.21
N ARG A 178 -1.84 11.33 4.89
CA ARG A 178 -0.59 12.00 4.49
C ARG A 178 0.08 11.38 3.27
N SER A 179 -0.28 10.16 2.88
CA SER A 179 0.32 9.50 1.71
C SER A 179 -0.04 10.23 0.42
N ASP A 180 0.84 10.26 -0.57
CA ASP A 180 0.59 10.90 -1.87
C ASP A 180 -0.56 10.21 -2.60
N PHE A 181 -0.60 8.88 -2.55
CA PHE A 181 -1.64 8.05 -3.18
C PHE A 181 -2.17 6.97 -2.22
N VAL A 182 -3.49 6.87 -2.10
CA VAL A 182 -4.15 5.88 -1.24
C VAL A 182 -4.98 4.89 -2.07
N PHE A 183 -4.60 3.62 -1.97
CA PHE A 183 -5.34 2.48 -2.53
C PHE A 183 -6.24 1.84 -1.47
N ARG A 184 -7.50 1.58 -1.80
CA ARG A 184 -8.48 0.91 -0.93
C ARG A 184 -9.13 -0.31 -1.61
N CYS A 185 -9.64 -1.23 -0.79
CA CYS A 185 -10.24 -2.47 -1.28
C CYS A 185 -11.76 -2.50 -1.13
N ASN A 186 -12.48 -2.75 -2.21
CA ASN A 186 -13.87 -3.23 -2.22
C ASN A 186 -14.88 -2.28 -1.56
N LEU A 187 -14.80 -0.98 -1.88
CA LEU A 187 -15.72 0.06 -1.39
C LEU A 187 -15.93 0.05 0.14
N PRO A 188 -14.88 0.14 0.96
CA PRO A 188 -15.03 0.07 2.39
C PRO A 188 -15.41 1.45 2.97
N PRO A 189 -16.21 1.53 4.04
CA PRO A 189 -16.56 2.81 4.65
C PRO A 189 -15.31 3.52 5.20
N THR A 190 -15.19 4.82 4.91
CA THR A 190 -14.05 5.65 5.37
C THR A 190 -14.46 6.75 6.35
N THR A 191 -15.71 7.21 6.30
CA THR A 191 -16.21 8.37 7.06
C THR A 191 -16.82 7.99 8.40
N GLY A 192 -17.04 9.00 9.27
CA GLY A 192 -17.63 8.82 10.59
C GLY A 192 -16.58 8.39 11.63
N SER A 193 -16.98 7.59 12.62
CA SER A 193 -16.11 7.18 13.73
C SER A 193 -14.88 6.39 13.29
N ILE A 194 -14.93 5.71 12.14
CA ILE A 194 -13.82 4.90 11.63
C ILE A 194 -12.72 5.73 10.96
N SER A 195 -13.01 6.98 10.57
CA SER A 195 -12.06 7.85 9.85
C SER A 195 -10.75 8.08 10.63
N LYS A 196 -10.82 8.12 11.96
CA LYS A 196 -9.64 8.21 12.84
C LYS A 196 -8.68 7.04 12.63
N ASP A 197 -9.20 5.86 12.31
CA ASP A 197 -8.43 4.64 12.15
C ASP A 197 -7.97 4.40 10.71
N VAL A 198 -8.79 4.77 9.72
CA VAL A 198 -8.58 4.37 8.32
C VAL A 198 -8.38 5.53 7.35
N GLY A 199 -8.57 6.77 7.80
CA GLY A 199 -8.47 7.98 6.99
C GLY A 199 -9.60 8.11 5.98
N ASN A 200 -9.73 9.28 5.37
CA ASN A 200 -10.74 9.57 4.35
C ASN A 200 -10.16 9.60 2.93
N LYS A 201 -8.87 9.91 2.77
CA LYS A 201 -8.23 10.07 1.47
C LYS A 201 -8.32 8.78 0.67
N THR A 202 -8.78 8.89 -0.57
CA THR A 202 -8.91 7.76 -1.49
C THR A 202 -8.57 8.25 -2.88
N ASN A 203 -7.59 7.60 -3.53
CA ASN A 203 -7.26 7.89 -4.92
C ASN A 203 -7.72 6.76 -5.86
N LEU A 204 -7.71 5.53 -5.37
CA LEU A 204 -8.20 4.36 -6.09
C LEU A 204 -8.86 3.39 -5.11
N VAL A 205 -10.06 2.92 -5.43
CA VAL A 205 -10.75 1.87 -4.67
C VAL A 205 -11.21 0.75 -5.59
N THR A 206 -10.92 -0.49 -5.23
CA THR A 206 -11.41 -1.63 -6.03
C THR A 206 -12.91 -1.84 -5.80
N VAL A 207 -13.60 -2.39 -6.80
CA VAL A 207 -15.02 -2.74 -6.68
C VAL A 207 -15.20 -4.21 -7.04
N ASN A 208 -15.54 -5.03 -6.06
CA ASN A 208 -15.95 -6.40 -6.33
C ASN A 208 -17.39 -6.38 -6.89
N PRO A 209 -17.64 -6.95 -8.10
CA PRO A 209 -18.97 -6.98 -8.68
C PRO A 209 -20.04 -7.66 -7.82
N SER A 210 -19.66 -8.54 -6.88
CA SER A 210 -20.62 -9.12 -5.93
C SER A 210 -21.23 -8.08 -4.99
N ILE A 211 -20.50 -7.01 -4.63
CA ILE A 211 -21.02 -5.90 -3.83
C ILE A 211 -22.13 -5.19 -4.60
N ILE A 212 -21.88 -4.93 -5.88
CA ILE A 212 -22.87 -4.32 -6.77
C ILE A 212 -24.12 -5.20 -6.89
N ALA A 213 -23.93 -6.50 -7.06
CA ALA A 213 -25.04 -7.44 -7.15
C ALA A 213 -25.86 -7.55 -5.85
N GLN A 214 -25.19 -7.65 -4.70
CA GLN A 214 -25.84 -7.97 -3.42
C GLN A 214 -26.33 -6.73 -2.68
N LYS A 215 -25.49 -5.71 -2.51
CA LYS A 215 -25.83 -4.50 -1.75
C LYS A 215 -26.74 -3.56 -2.56
N TYR A 216 -26.47 -3.45 -3.86
CA TYR A 216 -27.11 -2.45 -4.72
C TYR A 216 -28.05 -3.05 -5.77
N ASN A 217 -28.54 -4.28 -5.56
CA ASN A 217 -29.49 -4.96 -6.46
C ASN A 217 -29.08 -4.88 -7.96
N LYS A 218 -27.80 -5.17 -8.26
CA LYS A 218 -27.22 -5.06 -9.61
C LYS A 218 -27.43 -3.68 -10.26
N LEU A 219 -27.60 -2.62 -9.48
CA LEU A 219 -27.93 -1.26 -9.94
C LEU A 219 -29.22 -1.19 -10.78
N ASN A 220 -30.18 -2.09 -10.55
CA ASN A 220 -31.50 -2.00 -11.19
C ASN A 220 -32.31 -0.86 -10.58
N GLU A 221 -32.37 -0.78 -9.25
CA GLU A 221 -33.18 0.21 -8.51
C GLU A 221 -32.32 1.10 -7.61
N LYS A 222 -31.23 0.56 -7.05
CA LYS A 222 -30.38 1.24 -6.04
C LYS A 222 -29.23 2.06 -6.65
N LYS A 223 -29.46 2.71 -7.79
CA LYS A 223 -28.42 3.55 -8.44
C LYS A 223 -28.08 4.77 -7.60
N THR A 224 -29.10 5.51 -7.13
CA THR A 224 -28.92 6.70 -6.29
C THR A 224 -28.17 6.36 -5.00
N GLU A 225 -28.62 5.32 -4.28
CA GLU A 225 -27.94 4.84 -3.06
C GLU A 225 -26.47 4.46 -3.33
N PHE A 226 -26.18 3.84 -4.48
CA PHE A 226 -24.79 3.54 -4.87
C PHE A 226 -23.96 4.81 -5.05
N VAL A 227 -24.46 5.79 -5.81
CA VAL A 227 -23.76 7.05 -6.09
C VAL A 227 -23.53 7.87 -4.82
N GLU A 228 -24.54 7.97 -3.95
CA GLU A 228 -24.41 8.63 -2.64
C GLU A 228 -23.33 7.96 -1.78
N ASN A 229 -23.30 6.62 -1.73
CA ASN A 229 -22.32 5.89 -0.94
C ASN A 229 -20.88 6.01 -1.45
N ILE A 230 -20.67 6.21 -2.76
CA ILE A 230 -19.31 6.39 -3.32
C ILE A 230 -18.84 7.84 -3.30
N ALA A 231 -19.73 8.82 -3.03
CA ALA A 231 -19.38 10.24 -2.97
C ALA A 231 -18.26 10.52 -1.95
N VAL A 232 -18.20 9.72 -0.88
CA VAL A 232 -17.15 9.80 0.15
C VAL A 232 -15.73 9.58 -0.39
N TYR A 233 -15.57 8.97 -1.56
CA TYR A 233 -14.27 8.74 -2.19
C TYR A 233 -13.78 9.92 -3.04
N GLY A 234 -14.52 11.03 -3.11
CA GLY A 234 -14.12 12.20 -3.91
C GLY A 234 -13.87 11.82 -5.37
N ASP A 235 -12.79 12.26 -5.99
CA ASP A 235 -12.54 12.03 -7.42
C ASP A 235 -11.82 10.69 -7.72
N ALA A 236 -11.94 9.73 -6.81
CA ALA A 236 -11.24 8.46 -6.89
C ALA A 236 -11.60 7.64 -8.14
N PHE A 237 -10.64 6.82 -8.56
CA PHE A 237 -10.89 5.77 -9.54
C PHE A 237 -11.57 4.56 -8.89
N LEU A 238 -12.67 4.09 -9.50
CA LEU A 238 -13.30 2.82 -9.17
C LEU A 238 -12.70 1.73 -10.06
N LEU A 239 -11.84 0.88 -9.51
CA LEU A 239 -11.15 -0.17 -10.26
C LEU A 239 -11.95 -1.48 -10.25
N LEU A 240 -12.48 -1.88 -11.39
CA LEU A 240 -13.38 -3.03 -11.54
C LEU A 240 -12.72 -4.20 -12.31
N PRO A 241 -12.95 -5.46 -11.91
CA PRO A 241 -12.47 -6.64 -12.61
C PRO A 241 -13.43 -7.07 -13.74
N ALA A 242 -13.75 -6.14 -14.66
CA ALA A 242 -14.69 -6.38 -15.76
C ALA A 242 -14.27 -7.56 -16.63
N PHE A 243 -12.97 -7.68 -16.89
CA PHE A 243 -12.37 -8.71 -17.74
C PHE A 243 -11.81 -9.90 -16.95
N SER A 244 -12.17 -10.07 -15.68
CA SER A 244 -11.69 -11.21 -14.89
C SER A 244 -12.53 -12.48 -15.08
N PHE A 245 -13.84 -12.34 -15.01
CA PHE A 245 -14.83 -13.39 -15.26
C PHE A 245 -15.86 -12.87 -16.25
N ARG A 246 -16.37 -13.71 -17.14
CA ARG A 246 -17.41 -13.27 -18.09
C ARG A 246 -18.67 -12.73 -17.39
N SER A 247 -18.98 -13.24 -16.21
CA SER A 247 -20.08 -12.78 -15.37
C SER A 247 -19.89 -11.37 -14.80
N ASN A 248 -18.66 -10.85 -14.77
CA ASN A 248 -18.37 -9.54 -14.19
C ASN A 248 -18.60 -8.39 -15.16
N THR A 249 -18.51 -8.65 -16.46
CA THR A 249 -18.51 -7.63 -17.52
C THR A 249 -19.73 -6.73 -17.45
N ALA A 250 -20.93 -7.31 -17.53
CA ALA A 250 -22.17 -6.54 -17.56
C ALA A 250 -22.35 -5.67 -16.30
N THR A 251 -22.08 -6.24 -15.12
CA THR A 251 -22.16 -5.50 -13.85
C THR A 251 -21.14 -4.36 -13.79
N SER A 252 -19.94 -4.58 -14.31
CA SER A 252 -18.86 -3.57 -14.29
C SER A 252 -19.14 -2.43 -15.27
N PHE A 253 -19.64 -2.74 -16.46
CA PHE A 253 -20.08 -1.72 -17.43
C PHE A 253 -21.30 -0.94 -16.92
N LYS A 254 -22.19 -1.60 -16.18
CA LYS A 254 -23.32 -0.91 -15.55
C LYS A 254 -22.87 0.10 -14.49
N VAL A 255 -21.80 -0.19 -13.74
CA VAL A 255 -21.17 0.82 -12.86
C VAL A 255 -20.71 2.02 -13.70
N TYR A 256 -19.94 1.80 -14.77
CA TYR A 256 -19.49 2.86 -15.67
C TYR A 256 -20.66 3.73 -16.17
N HIS A 257 -21.71 3.12 -16.73
CA HIS A 257 -22.87 3.87 -17.22
C HIS A 257 -23.62 4.62 -16.11
N THR A 258 -23.71 4.05 -14.91
CA THR A 258 -24.36 4.71 -13.77
C THR A 258 -23.59 5.98 -13.36
N LEU A 259 -22.25 5.94 -13.36
CA LEU A 259 -21.44 7.13 -13.08
C LEU A 259 -21.69 8.24 -14.12
N GLN A 260 -21.79 7.88 -15.40
CA GLN A 260 -22.09 8.83 -16.48
C GLN A 260 -23.50 9.41 -16.36
N GLU A 261 -24.50 8.56 -16.11
CA GLU A 261 -25.91 8.94 -15.94
C GLU A 261 -26.08 9.97 -14.81
N PHE A 262 -25.40 9.76 -13.68
CA PHE A 262 -25.47 10.63 -12.51
C PHE A 262 -24.43 11.76 -12.52
N LYS A 263 -23.59 11.86 -13.56
CA LYS A 263 -22.46 12.81 -13.64
C LYS A 263 -21.59 12.78 -12.37
N ALA A 264 -21.33 11.57 -11.88
CA ALA A 264 -20.50 11.36 -10.69
C ALA A 264 -19.06 11.81 -10.96
N THR A 265 -18.36 12.28 -9.93
CA THR A 265 -16.96 12.71 -10.07
C THR A 265 -15.99 11.52 -10.13
N GLN A 266 -16.38 10.37 -9.56
CA GLN A 266 -15.60 9.14 -9.62
C GLN A 266 -15.56 8.59 -11.05
N ARG A 267 -14.46 7.91 -11.39
CA ARG A 267 -14.26 7.35 -12.73
C ARG A 267 -14.06 5.84 -12.67
N ALA A 268 -14.87 5.10 -13.42
CA ALA A 268 -14.69 3.65 -13.56
C ALA A 268 -13.52 3.34 -14.49
N ILE A 269 -12.64 2.45 -14.04
CA ILE A 269 -11.53 1.89 -14.81
C ILE A 269 -11.48 0.38 -14.59
N PHE A 270 -10.85 -0.35 -15.51
CA PHE A 270 -10.87 -1.81 -15.49
C PHE A 270 -9.47 -2.39 -15.38
N PHE A 271 -9.31 -3.45 -14.57
CA PHE A 271 -8.08 -4.24 -14.59
C PHE A 271 -7.86 -4.81 -15.98
N HIS A 272 -6.63 -4.75 -16.49
CA HIS A 272 -6.28 -5.52 -17.68
C HIS A 272 -6.10 -7.00 -17.30
N PRO A 273 -6.71 -7.95 -18.02
CA PRO A 273 -6.67 -9.36 -17.61
C PRO A 273 -5.28 -9.98 -17.76
N THR A 274 -4.45 -9.53 -18.71
CA THR A 274 -3.09 -10.06 -18.89
C THR A 274 -2.22 -9.77 -17.68
N TYR A 275 -2.30 -8.57 -17.10
CA TYR A 275 -1.55 -8.22 -15.89
C TYR A 275 -1.92 -9.17 -14.74
N LEU A 276 -3.21 -9.37 -14.50
CA LEU A 276 -3.67 -10.24 -13.43
C LEU A 276 -3.28 -11.71 -13.64
N LYS A 277 -3.28 -12.20 -14.89
CA LYS A 277 -2.80 -13.55 -15.23
C LYS A 277 -1.30 -13.70 -14.95
N SER A 278 -0.49 -12.77 -15.47
CA SER A 278 0.95 -12.76 -15.25
C SER A 278 1.29 -12.67 -13.76
N LEU A 279 0.57 -11.82 -13.03
CA LEU A 279 0.76 -11.64 -11.59
C LEU A 279 0.40 -12.91 -10.81
N ALA A 280 -0.70 -13.58 -11.16
CA ALA A 280 -1.06 -14.86 -10.58
C ALA A 280 -0.01 -15.95 -10.88
N GLN A 281 0.58 -15.96 -12.07
CA GLN A 281 1.67 -16.87 -12.42
C GLN A 281 2.93 -16.57 -11.62
N PHE A 282 3.35 -15.30 -11.54
CA PHE A 282 4.48 -14.84 -10.75
C PHE A 282 4.37 -15.32 -9.29
N TRP A 283 3.26 -15.02 -8.62
CA TRP A 283 3.07 -15.39 -7.21
C TRP A 283 2.91 -16.90 -7.01
N ARG A 284 2.42 -17.63 -8.02
CA ARG A 284 2.40 -19.10 -7.99
C ARG A 284 3.80 -19.69 -7.93
N THR A 285 4.79 -19.09 -8.62
CA THR A 285 6.21 -19.51 -8.53
C THR A 285 6.78 -19.28 -7.12
N LYS A 286 6.28 -18.27 -6.40
CA LYS A 286 6.65 -17.96 -5.01
C LYS A 286 5.80 -18.73 -3.97
N GLY A 287 5.00 -19.71 -4.41
CA GLY A 287 4.25 -20.61 -3.53
C GLY A 287 2.81 -20.20 -3.20
N VAL A 288 2.31 -19.08 -3.74
CA VAL A 288 0.92 -18.64 -3.59
C VAL A 288 0.04 -19.37 -4.59
N LYS A 289 -0.39 -20.58 -4.22
CA LYS A 289 -1.36 -21.38 -4.98
C LYS A 289 -2.77 -21.08 -4.46
N ALA A 290 -3.49 -20.22 -5.17
CA ALA A 290 -4.89 -19.87 -4.95
C ALA A 290 -5.70 -20.01 -6.24
N TYR A 291 -7.04 -20.05 -6.13
CA TYR A 291 -7.91 -19.94 -7.30
C TYR A 291 -7.77 -18.55 -7.95
N ARG A 292 -7.80 -17.49 -7.12
CA ARG A 292 -7.49 -16.11 -7.53
C ARG A 292 -6.82 -15.37 -6.38
N LEU A 293 -5.91 -14.43 -6.68
CA LEU A 293 -5.32 -13.56 -5.66
C LEU A 293 -6.40 -12.64 -5.05
N SER A 294 -6.23 -12.20 -3.80
CA SER A 294 -7.12 -11.20 -3.21
C SER A 294 -6.93 -9.82 -3.85
N SER A 295 -7.98 -8.98 -3.84
CA SER A 295 -7.88 -7.58 -4.32
C SER A 295 -6.74 -6.84 -3.63
N GLY A 296 -6.59 -7.02 -2.31
CA GLY A 296 -5.52 -6.41 -1.52
C GLY A 296 -4.13 -6.80 -2.00
N PHE A 297 -3.91 -8.07 -2.33
CA PHE A 297 -2.61 -8.54 -2.81
C PHE A 297 -2.31 -8.12 -4.25
N MET A 298 -3.35 -8.02 -5.10
CA MET A 298 -3.23 -7.45 -6.44
C MET A 298 -2.81 -5.99 -6.39
N ILE A 299 -3.51 -5.14 -5.63
CA ILE A 299 -3.16 -3.71 -5.51
C ILE A 299 -1.84 -3.49 -4.77
N THR A 300 -1.46 -4.36 -3.83
CA THR A 300 -0.15 -4.31 -3.18
C THR A 300 0.97 -4.51 -4.20
N SER A 301 0.83 -5.49 -5.10
CA SER A 301 1.82 -5.76 -6.14
C SER A 301 1.94 -4.57 -7.09
N ALA A 302 0.80 -4.04 -7.55
CA ALA A 302 0.78 -2.85 -8.39
C ALA A 302 1.37 -1.62 -7.67
N ALA A 303 1.09 -1.41 -6.38
CA ALA A 303 1.66 -0.30 -5.61
C ALA A 303 3.19 -0.39 -5.49
N VAL A 304 3.75 -1.61 -5.37
CA VAL A 304 5.22 -1.80 -5.36
C VAL A 304 5.84 -1.43 -6.72
N GLU A 305 5.12 -1.70 -7.81
CA GLU A 305 5.49 -1.27 -9.15
C GLU A 305 5.29 0.23 -9.37
N LEU A 306 4.30 0.85 -8.71
CA LEU A 306 3.83 2.21 -8.97
C LEU A 306 4.31 3.27 -7.95
N CYS A 307 4.99 2.87 -6.87
CA CYS A 307 5.35 3.79 -5.79
C CYS A 307 6.78 3.57 -5.29
N GLU A 308 7.47 4.65 -4.91
CA GLU A 308 8.81 4.58 -4.31
C GLU A 308 8.80 3.96 -2.91
N ASN A 309 7.80 4.32 -2.11
CA ASN A 309 7.56 3.84 -0.76
C ASN A 309 6.13 3.32 -0.64
N VAL A 310 5.98 2.09 -0.13
CA VAL A 310 4.67 1.46 0.09
C VAL A 310 4.53 1.10 1.55
N LYS A 311 3.47 1.59 2.20
CA LYS A 311 3.05 1.15 3.53
C LYS A 311 1.66 0.51 3.47
N LEU A 312 1.54 -0.66 4.07
CA LEU A 312 0.31 -1.45 4.11
C LEU A 312 -0.37 -1.32 5.48
N TYR A 313 -1.69 -1.17 5.46
CA TYR A 313 -2.53 -1.06 6.65
C TYR A 313 -3.68 -2.06 6.55
N GLY A 314 -4.10 -2.67 7.65
CA GLY A 314 -5.28 -3.56 7.65
C GLY A 314 -5.11 -4.89 6.91
N PHE A 315 -3.88 -5.30 6.61
CA PHE A 315 -3.60 -6.64 6.10
C PHE A 315 -3.49 -7.60 7.28
N TRP A 316 -4.61 -8.25 7.63
CA TRP A 316 -4.66 -9.18 8.76
C TRP A 316 -5.70 -10.29 8.50
N PRO A 317 -5.30 -11.45 7.98
CA PRO A 317 -6.24 -12.52 7.62
C PRO A 317 -6.55 -13.46 8.80
N PHE A 318 -6.34 -13.03 10.04
CA PHE A 318 -6.44 -13.87 11.23
C PHE A 318 -7.58 -13.45 12.14
N SER A 319 -8.08 -14.42 12.92
CA SER A 319 -9.23 -14.22 13.81
C SER A 319 -8.89 -13.55 15.14
N LYS A 320 -7.61 -13.35 15.44
CA LYS A 320 -7.12 -12.84 16.72
C LYS A 320 -5.96 -11.87 16.55
N SER A 321 -5.74 -11.02 17.55
CA SER A 321 -4.55 -10.16 17.68
C SER A 321 -3.33 -10.94 18.18
N THR A 322 -2.16 -10.29 18.23
CA THR A 322 -0.94 -10.82 18.86
C THR A 322 -1.09 -11.09 20.37
N GLU A 323 -2.07 -10.45 21.00
CA GLU A 323 -2.48 -10.62 22.41
C GLU A 323 -3.62 -11.63 22.56
N LYS A 324 -3.96 -12.36 21.50
CA LYS A 324 -5.04 -13.36 21.44
C LYS A 324 -6.46 -12.78 21.60
N MET A 325 -6.63 -11.48 21.45
CA MET A 325 -7.95 -10.84 21.47
C MET A 325 -8.69 -11.12 20.16
N PRO A 326 -9.99 -11.43 20.17
CA PRO A 326 -10.76 -11.62 18.94
C PRO A 326 -10.73 -10.39 18.03
N ILE A 327 -10.54 -10.62 16.74
CA ILE A 327 -10.54 -9.60 15.68
C ILE A 327 -11.61 -9.98 14.66
N SER A 328 -12.46 -9.03 14.31
CA SER A 328 -13.42 -9.19 13.21
C SER A 328 -12.71 -9.24 11.87
N HIS A 329 -13.27 -9.96 10.90
CA HIS A 329 -12.65 -10.08 9.58
C HIS A 329 -12.45 -8.71 8.91
N HIS A 330 -13.46 -7.84 9.00
CA HIS A 330 -13.34 -6.46 8.55
C HIS A 330 -13.34 -5.46 9.72
N TYR A 331 -12.88 -4.24 9.48
CA TYR A 331 -13.00 -3.15 10.46
C TYR A 331 -14.41 -2.57 10.55
N TYR A 332 -15.31 -2.91 9.62
CA TYR A 332 -16.69 -2.42 9.57
C TYR A 332 -17.77 -3.49 9.72
N ASP A 333 -17.43 -4.77 9.56
CA ASP A 333 -18.32 -5.92 9.75
C ASP A 333 -17.54 -7.18 10.13
N ASN A 334 -18.18 -8.36 10.12
CA ASN A 334 -17.52 -9.65 10.29
C ASN A 334 -17.83 -10.65 9.16
N GLN A 335 -18.03 -10.16 7.94
CA GLN A 335 -18.37 -10.98 6.79
C GLN A 335 -17.14 -11.73 6.27
N LEU A 336 -17.16 -13.06 6.38
CA LEU A 336 -16.04 -13.90 5.95
C LEU A 336 -15.99 -14.03 4.42
N PRO A 337 -14.78 -14.16 3.83
CA PRO A 337 -14.65 -14.37 2.41
C PRO A 337 -15.06 -15.79 2.05
N LYS A 338 -15.46 -16.00 0.78
CA LYS A 338 -15.82 -17.32 0.28
C LYS A 338 -14.65 -18.31 0.48
N PRO A 339 -14.85 -19.42 1.22
CA PRO A 339 -13.81 -20.40 1.46
C PRO A 339 -13.21 -20.94 0.15
N GLY A 340 -11.88 -21.13 0.13
CA GLY A 340 -11.16 -21.73 -1.00
C GLY A 340 -10.91 -20.81 -2.21
N PHE A 341 -11.44 -19.58 -2.21
CA PHE A 341 -11.28 -18.66 -3.33
C PHE A 341 -9.90 -17.97 -3.33
N HIS A 342 -9.46 -17.52 -2.14
CA HIS A 342 -8.16 -16.88 -1.92
C HIS A 342 -7.30 -17.72 -0.97
N ALA A 343 -5.98 -17.53 -1.05
CA ALA A 343 -5.03 -18.12 -0.10
C ALA A 343 -4.44 -17.04 0.82
N MET A 344 -5.31 -16.27 1.50
CA MET A 344 -4.88 -15.05 2.23
C MET A 344 -3.74 -15.27 3.24
N PRO A 345 -3.66 -16.37 4.02
CA PRO A 345 -2.49 -16.60 4.87
C PRO A 345 -1.18 -16.76 4.09
N LYS A 346 -1.22 -17.34 2.88
CA LYS A 346 -0.04 -17.46 2.01
C LYS A 346 0.32 -16.12 1.38
N GLU A 347 -0.66 -15.32 1.00
CA GLU A 347 -0.46 -13.94 0.53
C GLU A 347 0.18 -13.10 1.66
N TYR A 348 -0.35 -13.19 2.88
CA TYR A 348 0.20 -12.51 4.05
C TYR A 348 1.63 -12.94 4.36
N ASN A 349 1.96 -14.23 4.20
CA ASN A 349 3.34 -14.70 4.33
C ASN A 349 4.29 -14.03 3.31
N GLN A 350 3.85 -13.80 2.07
CA GLN A 350 4.65 -13.04 1.10
C GLN A 350 4.80 -11.58 1.54
N ILE A 351 3.73 -10.96 2.04
CA ILE A 351 3.79 -9.60 2.58
C ILE A 351 4.81 -9.51 3.72
N LEU A 352 4.83 -10.47 4.65
CA LEU A 352 5.82 -10.52 5.73
C LEU A 352 7.25 -10.64 5.20
N GLN A 353 7.47 -11.39 4.13
CA GLN A 353 8.79 -11.49 3.51
C GLN A 353 9.22 -10.17 2.86
N LEU A 354 8.32 -9.50 2.14
CA LEU A 354 8.60 -8.19 1.57
C LEU A 354 8.85 -7.15 2.66
N HIS A 355 8.12 -7.22 3.77
CA HIS A 355 8.37 -6.41 4.97
C HIS A 355 9.77 -6.67 5.54
N GLY A 356 10.12 -7.93 5.78
CA GLY A 356 11.43 -8.30 6.33
C GLY A 356 12.61 -7.96 5.41
N LYS A 357 12.39 -7.91 4.09
CA LYS A 357 13.38 -7.44 3.11
C LYS A 357 13.45 -5.92 2.98
N GLY A 358 12.61 -5.17 3.68
CA GLY A 358 12.58 -3.71 3.57
C GLY A 358 12.04 -3.20 2.24
N ILE A 359 11.26 -4.01 1.52
CA ILE A 359 10.66 -3.68 0.21
C ILE A 359 9.36 -2.86 0.38
N LEU A 360 8.56 -3.24 1.38
CA LEU A 360 7.37 -2.50 1.80
C LEU A 360 7.31 -2.47 3.32
N ASN A 361 6.57 -1.53 3.90
CA ASN A 361 6.31 -1.48 5.33
C ASN A 361 4.91 -2.06 5.59
N LEU A 362 4.76 -2.86 6.65
CA LEU A 362 3.48 -3.44 7.06
C LEU A 362 3.17 -2.94 8.47
N GLN A 363 2.08 -2.19 8.60
CA GLN A 363 1.60 -1.69 9.88
C GLN A 363 0.91 -2.82 10.65
N PHE A 364 1.54 -3.28 11.75
CA PHE A 364 1.06 -4.41 12.54
C PHE A 364 0.07 -4.04 13.65
N GLY A 365 -0.12 -2.76 13.94
CA GLY A 365 -0.95 -2.31 15.07
C GLY A 365 -1.24 -0.83 15.01
N LYS A 366 -1.30 -0.17 16.16
CA LYS A 366 -1.59 1.26 16.28
C LYS A 366 -0.52 2.11 15.58
N CYS A 367 -0.94 3.21 14.98
CA CYS A 367 -0.03 4.25 14.53
C CYS A 367 0.22 5.22 15.69
N GLU A 368 1.40 5.85 15.68
CA GLU A 368 1.71 6.87 16.66
C GLU A 368 0.81 8.09 16.41
N SER A 369 0.28 8.64 17.49
CA SER A 369 -0.36 9.95 17.44
C SER A 369 0.79 10.95 17.37
N ASP A 370 0.86 11.75 16.32
CA ASP A 370 1.72 12.94 16.34
C ASP A 370 1.30 13.89 17.47
#